data_AF-A0A972KUT7-F1
#
_entry.id   AF-A0A972KUT7-F1
#
_cell.length_a   1.000
_cell.length_b   1.000
_cell.length_c   1.000
_cell.angle_alpha   90.00
_cell.angle_beta   90.00
_cell.angle_gamma   90.00
#
_symmetry.space_group_name_H-M   'P 1'
#
loop_
_entity.id
_entity.type
_entity.pdbx_description
1 polymer ?
#
loop_
_entity_poly.entity_id
_entity_poly.type
_entity_poly.pdbx_seq_one_letter_code
_entity_poly.pdbx_strand_id
1 'polypeptide(L)'
;MKPVLTVEFSAKAGDYEFKEESVTFHSPEEFFGFIAPGGGCETIPDEVEEIRIIFLSAEHPNVQNPIADASAVLQLHKVIFTGPLSEIVQVGEQILDKTGRGELSRSFLAIIGESR
;
A
#
# COMPACT_ATOMS: atom_id res chain seq x y z
N MET A 1 -1.08 12.84 14.73
CA MET A 1 -0.82 11.44 15.16
C MET A 1 0.44 10.96 14.45
N LYS A 2 1.17 9.96 14.94
CA LYS A 2 2.29 9.41 14.16
C LYS A 2 1.73 8.70 12.93
N PRO A 3 2.33 8.86 11.74
CA PRO A 3 1.92 8.09 10.58
C PRO A 3 2.10 6.59 10.84
N VAL A 4 1.24 5.77 10.23
CA VAL A 4 1.30 4.30 10.31
C VAL A 4 1.75 3.70 8.98
N LEU A 5 1.54 4.43 7.88
CA LEU A 5 1.81 3.99 6.53
C LEU A 5 2.17 5.19 5.63
N THR A 6 3.13 5.00 4.73
CA THR A 6 3.38 5.90 3.61
C THR A 6 3.20 5.14 2.30
N VAL A 7 2.51 5.74 1.33
CA VAL A 7 2.43 5.24 -0.04
C VAL A 7 3.25 6.16 -0.94
N GLU A 8 4.24 5.59 -1.61
CA GLU A 8 5.12 6.28 -2.56
C GLU A 8 4.84 5.78 -3.98
N PHE A 9 4.74 6.72 -4.92
CA PHE A 9 4.52 6.41 -6.33
C PHE A 9 5.81 6.62 -7.12
N SER A 10 6.22 5.61 -7.89
CA SER A 10 7.33 5.72 -8.83
C SER A 10 6.87 5.41 -10.26
N ALA A 11 7.06 6.38 -11.15
CA ALA A 11 6.91 6.22 -12.58
C ALA A 11 8.30 6.17 -13.23
N LYS A 12 8.50 5.28 -14.20
CA LYS A 12 9.69 5.31 -15.06
C LYS A 12 9.24 5.57 -16.49
N ALA A 13 9.74 6.64 -17.09
CA ALA A 13 9.50 6.95 -18.49
C ALA A 13 10.82 7.44 -19.12
N GLY A 14 11.60 6.53 -19.69
CA GLY A 14 12.81 6.87 -20.45
C GLY A 14 13.80 7.78 -19.69
N ASP A 15 14.17 8.90 -20.30
CA ASP A 15 15.15 9.89 -19.80
C ASP A 15 14.57 10.94 -18.82
N TYR A 16 13.33 10.78 -18.34
CA TYR A 16 12.71 11.77 -17.44
C TYR A 16 12.89 11.42 -15.96
N GLU A 17 13.30 12.43 -15.19
CA GLU A 17 13.57 12.34 -13.75
C GLU A 17 12.30 12.51 -12.91
N PHE A 18 12.29 11.78 -11.81
CA PHE A 18 11.17 11.41 -10.94
C PHE A 18 10.45 12.59 -10.28
N LYS A 19 9.12 12.50 -10.22
CA LYS A 19 8.31 13.23 -9.24
C LYS A 19 7.76 12.19 -8.26
N GLU A 20 8.53 11.91 -7.22
CA GLU A 20 8.10 11.06 -6.12
C GLU A 20 6.97 11.79 -5.39
N GLU A 21 5.74 11.37 -5.67
CA GLU A 21 4.59 11.80 -4.87
C GLU A 21 4.42 10.77 -3.75
N SER A 22 4.37 11.25 -2.52
CA SER A 22 4.14 10.42 -1.35
C SER A 22 2.89 10.89 -0.61
N VAL A 23 2.05 9.93 -0.24
CA VAL A 23 0.86 10.15 0.56
C VAL A 23 1.05 9.42 1.88
N THR A 24 1.00 10.18 2.97
CA THR A 24 1.18 9.64 4.32
C THR A 24 -0.18 9.46 4.98
N PHE A 25 -0.40 8.29 5.58
CA PHE A 25 -1.63 7.92 6.26
C PHE A 25 -1.38 7.69 7.75
N HIS A 26 -2.34 8.13 8.57
CA HIS A 26 -2.30 8.05 10.02
C HIS A 26 -3.20 6.95 10.57
N SER A 27 -4.00 6.30 9.72
CA SER A 27 -4.76 5.10 10.07
C SER A 27 -5.03 4.20 8.85
N PRO A 28 -5.33 2.91 9.05
CA PRO A 28 -5.77 2.02 7.99
C PRO A 28 -7.02 2.53 7.26
N GLU A 29 -7.94 3.19 7.96
CA GLU A 29 -9.16 3.74 7.36
C GLU A 29 -8.87 4.83 6.34
N GLU A 30 -7.87 5.69 6.58
CA GLU A 30 -7.45 6.70 5.60
C GLU A 30 -6.87 6.03 4.35
N PHE A 31 -6.05 4.99 4.53
CA PHE A 31 -5.51 4.21 3.42
C PHE A 31 -6.62 3.53 2.61
N PHE A 32 -7.56 2.84 3.27
CA PHE A 32 -8.67 2.19 2.58
C PHE A 32 -9.63 3.19 1.93
N GLY A 33 -9.80 4.38 2.50
CA GLY A 33 -10.52 5.48 1.84
C GLY A 33 -9.80 5.96 0.58
N PHE A 34 -8.47 5.98 0.57
CA PHE A 34 -7.68 6.34 -0.60
C PHE A 34 -7.81 5.32 -1.75
N ILE A 35 -7.84 4.02 -1.43
CA ILE A 35 -7.93 2.94 -2.44
C ILE A 35 -9.36 2.47 -2.73
N ALA A 36 -10.38 3.08 -2.11
CA ALA A 36 -11.79 2.82 -2.41
C ALA A 36 -12.24 3.47 -3.73
N PRO A 37 -13.37 3.03 -4.34
CA PRO A 37 -13.95 3.69 -5.51
C PRO A 37 -14.20 5.19 -5.27
N GLY A 38 -13.81 6.03 -6.23
CA GLY A 38 -13.84 7.50 -6.09
C GLY A 38 -12.75 8.08 -5.17
N GLY A 39 -11.84 7.26 -4.66
CA GLY A 39 -10.71 7.65 -3.83
C GLY A 39 -9.52 8.19 -4.62
N GLY A 40 -8.47 8.62 -3.91
CA GLY A 40 -7.29 9.22 -4.53
C GLY A 40 -6.51 8.27 -5.44
N CYS A 41 -6.65 6.95 -5.27
CA CYS A 41 -6.03 5.95 -6.13
C CYS A 41 -6.50 6.04 -7.59
N GLU A 42 -7.70 6.58 -7.86
CA GLU A 42 -8.21 6.76 -9.23
C GLU A 42 -7.54 7.93 -9.97
N THR A 43 -6.85 8.81 -9.24
CA THR A 43 -6.11 9.94 -9.82
C THR A 43 -4.66 9.61 -10.13
N ILE A 44 -4.22 8.39 -9.80
CA ILE A 44 -2.86 7.94 -10.09
C ILE A 44 -2.70 7.76 -11.61
N PRO A 45 -1.69 8.39 -12.23
CA PRO A 45 -1.44 8.24 -13.66
C PRO A 45 -1.10 6.80 -14.06
N ASP A 46 -1.50 6.37 -15.25
CA ASP A 46 -1.24 5.02 -15.77
C ASP A 46 0.27 4.74 -15.97
N GLU A 47 1.08 5.81 -16.06
CA GLU A 47 2.53 5.78 -16.19
C GLU A 47 3.26 5.33 -14.91
N VAL A 48 2.54 5.11 -13.81
CA VAL A 48 3.13 4.54 -12.59
C VAL A 48 3.53 3.08 -12.83
N GLU A 49 4.84 2.83 -12.67
CA GLU A 49 5.44 1.51 -12.87
C GLU A 49 5.54 0.72 -11.56
N GLU A 50 5.71 1.42 -10.44
CA GLU A 50 5.87 0.82 -9.12
C GLU A 50 5.21 1.68 -8.04
N ILE A 51 4.61 1.02 -7.06
CA ILE A 51 3.95 1.66 -5.90
C ILE A 51 4.52 1.00 -4.66
N ARG A 52 5.11 1.79 -3.77
CA ARG A 52 5.64 1.30 -2.49
C ARG A 52 4.71 1.67 -1.36
N ILE A 53 4.33 0.69 -0.58
CA ILE A 53 3.48 0.83 0.60
C ILE A 53 4.38 0.48 1.80
N ILE A 54 4.82 1.50 2.53
CA ILE A 54 5.80 1.39 3.60
C ILE A 54 5.10 1.54 4.94
N PHE A 55 5.02 0.44 5.69
CA PHE A 55 4.54 0.43 7.08
C PHE A 55 5.65 0.84 8.02
N LEU A 56 5.33 1.77 8.91
CA LEU A 56 6.27 2.22 9.93
C LEU A 56 6.30 1.22 11.09
N SER A 57 7.48 1.00 11.65
CA SER A 57 7.65 0.11 12.80
C SER A 57 6.86 0.60 14.01
N ALA A 58 6.28 -0.34 14.76
CA ALA A 58 5.59 -0.04 16.00
C ALA A 58 6.53 0.63 17.02
N GLU A 59 6.01 1.59 17.78
CA GLU A 59 6.77 2.28 18.84
C GLU A 59 7.17 1.34 19.99
N HIS A 60 6.44 0.24 20.15
CA HIS A 60 6.66 -0.75 21.19
C HIS A 60 6.74 -2.16 20.57
N PRO A 61 7.95 -2.75 20.50
CA PRO A 61 8.13 -4.09 19.94
C PRO A 61 7.38 -5.17 20.73
N ASN A 62 6.81 -6.12 20.01
CA ASN A 62 6.14 -7.30 20.51
C ASN A 62 7.15 -8.33 21.03
N VAL A 63 7.48 -8.23 22.31
CA VAL A 63 8.41 -9.17 22.98
C VAL A 63 7.87 -10.60 23.10
N GLN A 64 6.55 -10.80 23.04
CA GLN A 64 5.93 -12.12 23.12
C GLN A 64 5.90 -12.82 21.76
N ASN A 65 5.81 -12.06 20.68
CA ASN A 65 5.80 -12.55 19.31
C ASN A 65 6.74 -11.72 18.41
N PRO A 66 8.07 -11.88 18.51
CA PRO A 66 9.02 -11.05 17.78
C PRO A 66 8.95 -11.20 16.25
N ILE A 67 8.39 -12.32 15.74
CA ILE A 67 8.23 -12.51 14.30
C ILE A 67 7.15 -11.57 13.72
N ALA A 68 6.22 -11.07 14.54
CA ALA A 68 5.23 -10.07 14.12
C ALA A 68 5.91 -8.76 13.66
N ASP A 69 6.98 -8.36 14.34
CA ASP A 69 7.72 -7.13 14.03
C ASP A 69 8.86 -7.34 13.02
N ALA A 70 9.05 -8.57 12.55
CA ALA A 70 10.10 -8.87 11.58
C ALA A 70 9.85 -8.08 10.29
N SER A 71 10.88 -7.38 9.82
CA SER A 71 10.82 -6.65 8.55
C SER A 71 10.64 -7.65 7.40
N ALA A 72 9.58 -7.44 6.62
CA ALA A 72 9.22 -8.27 5.49
C ALA A 72 8.90 -7.41 4.26
N VAL A 73 8.94 -8.05 3.10
CA VAL A 73 8.55 -7.46 1.81
C VAL A 73 7.55 -8.41 1.14
N LEU A 74 6.42 -7.86 0.71
CA LEU A 74 5.44 -8.56 -0.12
C LEU A 74 5.28 -7.77 -1.43
N GLN A 75 5.44 -8.44 -2.56
CA GLN A 75 5.23 -7.83 -3.88
C GLN A 75 4.00 -8.43 -4.55
N LEU A 76 3.06 -7.56 -4.93
CA LEU A 76 1.85 -7.88 -5.70
C LEU A 76 1.87 -7.05 -7.00
N HIS A 77 2.26 -7.68 -8.10
CA HIS A 77 2.40 -7.02 -9.41
C HIS A 77 3.27 -5.75 -9.34
N LYS A 78 2.68 -4.55 -9.48
CA LYS A 78 3.38 -3.25 -9.39
C LYS A 78 3.49 -2.72 -7.96
N VAL A 79 2.84 -3.35 -6.98
CA VAL A 79 2.77 -2.87 -5.59
C VAL A 79 3.74 -3.64 -4.71
N ILE A 80 4.57 -2.94 -3.94
CA ILE A 80 5.53 -3.48 -2.99
C ILE A 80 5.17 -3.01 -1.58
N PHE A 81 4.76 -3.92 -0.72
CA PHE A 81 4.55 -3.68 0.70
C PHE A 81 5.84 -3.95 1.47
N THR A 82 6.27 -3.02 2.32
CA THR A 82 7.49 -3.16 3.15
C THR A 82 7.18 -2.74 4.59
N GLY A 83 7.64 -3.51 5.58
CA GLY A 83 7.49 -3.17 7.00
C GLY A 83 7.27 -4.39 7.88
N PRO A 84 6.70 -4.24 9.09
CA PRO A 84 6.43 -5.37 9.99
C PRO A 84 5.53 -6.43 9.36
N LEU A 85 5.87 -7.71 9.54
CA LEU A 85 5.11 -8.84 9.00
C LEU A 85 3.64 -8.79 9.40
N SER A 86 3.33 -8.42 10.65
CA SER A 86 1.95 -8.32 11.12
C SER A 86 1.12 -7.28 10.37
N GLU A 87 1.72 -6.12 10.08
CA GLU A 87 1.04 -5.04 9.34
C GLU A 87 0.76 -5.46 7.90
N ILE A 88 1.74 -6.08 7.24
CA ILE A 88 1.58 -6.59 5.87
C ILE A 88 0.47 -7.64 5.82
N VAL A 89 0.46 -8.60 6.76
CA VAL A 89 -0.58 -9.65 6.81
C VAL A 89 -1.95 -9.04 7.08
N GLN A 90 -2.07 -8.15 8.06
CA GLN A 90 -3.35 -7.53 8.43
C GLN A 90 -3.95 -6.68 7.30
N VAL A 91 -3.12 -5.91 6.59
CA VAL A 91 -3.59 -5.16 5.41
C VAL A 91 -3.88 -6.08 4.24
N GLY A 92 -3.08 -7.13 4.04
CA GLY A 92 -3.31 -8.15 3.02
C GLY A 92 -4.67 -8.85 3.19
N GLU A 93 -5.01 -9.27 4.40
CA GLU A 93 -6.32 -9.87 4.73
C GLU A 93 -7.49 -8.92 4.43
N GLN A 94 -7.34 -7.64 4.79
CA GLN A 94 -8.36 -6.63 4.50
C GLN A 94 -8.50 -6.32 3.00
N ILE A 95 -7.40 -6.28 2.25
CA ILE A 95 -7.43 -6.16 0.78
C ILE A 95 -8.22 -7.32 0.18
N LEU A 96 -7.96 -8.56 0.62
CA LEU A 96 -8.67 -9.74 0.13
C LEU A 96 -10.17 -9.68 0.44
N ASP A 97 -10.57 -9.37 1.68
CA ASP A 97 -11.98 -9.23 2.06
C ASP A 97 -12.67 -8.12 1.27
N LYS A 98 -12.06 -6.92 1.18
CA LYS A 98 -12.62 -5.77 0.47
C LYS A 98 -12.70 -5.98 -1.04
N THR A 99 -11.74 -6.71 -1.63
CA THR A 99 -11.82 -7.13 -3.04
C THR A 99 -13.07 -7.99 -3.25
N GLY A 100 -13.32 -8.97 -2.38
CA GLY A 100 -14.51 -9.84 -2.46
C GLY A 100 -15.84 -9.08 -2.32
N ARG A 101 -15.83 -7.88 -1.73
CA ARG A 101 -17.01 -7.01 -1.54
C ARG A 101 -17.15 -5.91 -2.59
N GLY A 102 -16.17 -5.76 -3.49
CA GLY A 102 -16.16 -4.66 -4.47
C GLY A 102 -15.90 -3.28 -3.83
N GLU A 103 -15.21 -3.24 -2.70
CA GLU A 103 -14.91 -2.01 -1.94
C GLU A 103 -13.57 -1.35 -2.32
N LEU A 104 -12.86 -1.91 -3.31
CA LEU A 104 -11.61 -1.37 -3.83
C LEU A 104 -11.82 -0.75 -5.22
N SER A 105 -11.08 0.31 -5.53
CA SER A 105 -11.14 0.99 -6.82
C SER A 105 -10.60 0.09 -7.93
N ARG A 106 -11.10 0.31 -9.15
CA ARG A 106 -10.59 -0.42 -10.33
C ARG A 106 -9.12 -0.12 -10.61
N SER A 107 -8.70 1.12 -10.38
CA SER A 107 -7.30 1.53 -10.52
C SER A 107 -6.41 0.74 -9.56
N PHE A 108 -6.83 0.58 -8.29
CA PHE A 108 -6.09 -0.22 -7.31
C PHE A 108 -6.03 -1.71 -7.70
N LEU A 109 -7.15 -2.27 -8.16
CA LEU A 109 -7.20 -3.67 -8.61
C LEU A 109 -6.25 -3.93 -9.80
N ALA A 110 -6.23 -3.02 -10.77
CA ALA A 110 -5.35 -3.13 -11.94
C ALA A 110 -3.86 -3.13 -11.54
N ILE A 111 -3.43 -2.27 -10.62
CA ILE A 111 -2.02 -2.19 -10.19
C ILE A 111 -1.56 -3.38 -9.35
N ILE A 112 -2.46 -4.04 -8.61
CA ILE A 112 -2.14 -5.28 -7.88
C ILE A 112 -2.26 -6.54 -8.76
N GLY A 113 -2.63 -6.38 -10.04
CA GLY A 113 -2.68 -7.44 -11.04
C GLY A 113 -4.05 -8.10 -11.23
N GLU A 114 -5.12 -7.53 -10.68
CA GLU A 114 -6.50 -7.94 -10.93
C GLU A 114 -7.06 -7.08 -12.08
N SER A 115 -6.95 -7.61 -13.30
CA SER A 115 -7.58 -7.05 -14.49
C SER A 115 -8.73 -7.95 -14.92
N ARG A 116 -9.94 -7.69 -14.41
CA ARG A 116 -11.18 -8.29 -14.93
C ARG A 116 -12.23 -7.23 -15.27
#